data_AF-A0A6N3V884-F1
#
_entry.id   AF-A0A6N3V884-F1
#
_cell.length_a   1.000
_cell.length_b   1.000
_cell.length_c   1.000
_cell.angle_alpha   90.00
_cell.angle_beta   90.00
_cell.angle_gamma   90.00
#
_symmetry.space_group_name_H-M   'P 1'
#
loop_
_entity.id
_entity.type
_entity.pdbx_description
1 polymer ?
#
loop_
_entity_poly.entity_id
_entity_poly.type
_entity_poly.pdbx_seq_one_letter_code
_entity_poly.pdbx_strand_id
1 'polypeptide(L)'
;MDIFNLNEKVEGLVSYLQETGYSAMYIGYVKKMAEWLSENANHYKWQSFSDVEPILKELWSNKYTYRNKVRLLRVICQYIENGLLPDGCKHYSKPHHYELLGAEYKDVTDMAFNMVDRRCKFSINVKYALSSFFFRLQEMGVYSFESITENAVLEVFSKDGKPKMGHSFKYSVEYGLKACLPHYGKSVERIIAYLPSIPNMRKNIQYLTEQELTAIRHTLEHDSTISLQDKAIITLAMYTGLRGCDISALTLDSFDWEHDLIKITQAKTGQPLTLPLRAVVGNAVFDYLLKERPRSPEPYVFLTVQVPYRRLHTSNLDAICSKVMCKAGIRQGENERKSLHLFRHNVATALLQGGVQQPVISATLGHASPDSLDRYLSAEFKRLKECSLSIEYFPVGKGVFDV
;
A
#
# COMPACT_ATOMS: atom_id res chain seq x y z
N MET A 1 -17.04 -24.11 17.61
CA MET A 1 -17.97 -23.28 16.81
C MET A 1 -18.64 -24.21 15.81
N ASP A 2 -19.97 -24.20 15.71
CA ASP A 2 -20.70 -25.26 15.02
C ASP A 2 -20.66 -25.10 13.49
N ILE A 3 -19.67 -25.75 12.86
CA ILE A 3 -19.45 -25.81 11.40
C ILE A 3 -20.56 -26.63 10.72
N PHE A 4 -21.34 -27.41 11.48
CA PHE A 4 -22.30 -28.35 10.91
C PHE A 4 -23.58 -27.70 10.36
N ASN A 5 -23.94 -26.49 10.84
CA ASN A 5 -25.08 -25.71 10.34
C ASN A 5 -24.65 -24.48 9.51
N LEU A 6 -23.53 -24.57 8.80
CA LEU A 6 -22.97 -23.45 8.05
C LEU A 6 -23.91 -22.95 6.95
N ASN A 7 -24.60 -23.86 6.27
CA ASN A 7 -25.45 -23.54 5.13
C ASN A 7 -26.64 -22.66 5.55
N GLU A 8 -27.31 -22.99 6.65
CA GLU A 8 -28.39 -22.16 7.24
C GLU A 8 -27.84 -20.82 7.73
N LYS A 9 -26.67 -20.81 8.38
CA LYS A 9 -26.06 -19.58 8.87
C LYS A 9 -25.69 -18.64 7.73
N VAL A 10 -25.28 -19.14 6.57
CA VAL A 10 -24.84 -18.32 5.42
C VAL A 10 -26.03 -17.76 4.62
N GLU A 11 -27.27 -18.18 4.86
CA GLU A 11 -28.45 -17.64 4.16
C GLU A 11 -28.61 -16.12 4.32
N GLY A 12 -28.38 -15.61 5.54
CA GLY A 12 -28.44 -14.16 5.78
C GLY A 12 -27.36 -13.40 5.01
N LEU A 13 -26.14 -13.96 4.90
CA LEU A 13 -25.07 -13.40 4.09
C LEU A 13 -25.43 -13.43 2.59
N VAL A 14 -26.00 -14.53 2.09
CA VAL A 14 -26.44 -14.66 0.70
C VAL A 14 -27.53 -13.64 0.39
N SER A 15 -28.52 -13.50 1.26
CA SER A 15 -29.63 -12.56 1.11
C SER A 15 -29.10 -11.12 1.02
N TYR A 16 -28.22 -10.72 1.95
CA TYR A 16 -27.54 -9.44 1.88
C TYR A 16 -26.78 -9.24 0.55
N LEU A 17 -26.03 -10.25 0.09
CA LEU A 17 -25.28 -10.14 -1.17
C LEU A 17 -26.23 -9.94 -2.36
N GLN A 18 -27.40 -10.57 -2.36
CA GLN A 18 -28.43 -10.39 -3.37
C GLN A 18 -29.05 -8.99 -3.32
N GLU A 19 -29.48 -8.54 -2.14
CA GLU A 19 -30.08 -7.23 -1.91
C GLU A 19 -29.13 -6.08 -2.26
N THR A 20 -27.85 -6.24 -1.95
CA THR A 20 -26.80 -5.26 -2.26
C THR A 20 -26.34 -5.35 -3.73
N GLY A 21 -26.85 -6.33 -4.48
CA GLY A 21 -26.61 -6.47 -5.91
C GLY A 21 -25.25 -7.06 -6.29
N TYR A 22 -24.60 -7.86 -5.44
CA TYR A 22 -23.39 -8.58 -5.85
C TYR A 22 -23.66 -9.52 -7.03
N SER A 23 -22.63 -9.77 -7.85
CA SER A 23 -22.79 -10.64 -9.02
C SER A 23 -23.22 -12.07 -8.64
N ALA A 24 -24.10 -12.67 -9.45
CA ALA A 24 -24.57 -14.04 -9.27
C ALA A 24 -23.41 -15.04 -9.21
N MET A 25 -22.34 -14.80 -9.97
CA MET A 25 -21.11 -15.59 -9.93
C MET A 25 -20.43 -15.54 -8.55
N TYR A 26 -20.29 -14.34 -7.96
CA TYR A 26 -19.70 -14.18 -6.63
C TYR A 26 -20.55 -14.85 -5.55
N ILE A 27 -21.87 -14.66 -5.60
CA ILE A 27 -22.82 -15.32 -4.70
C ILE A 27 -22.69 -16.84 -4.81
N GLY A 28 -22.59 -17.37 -6.03
CA GLY A 28 -22.36 -18.78 -6.29
C GLY A 28 -21.04 -19.29 -5.69
N TYR A 29 -19.97 -18.49 -5.72
CA TYR A 29 -18.70 -18.86 -5.07
C TYR A 29 -18.81 -18.92 -3.54
N VAL A 30 -19.56 -18.00 -2.91
CA VAL A 30 -19.80 -18.03 -1.46
C VAL A 30 -20.59 -19.27 -1.08
N LYS A 31 -21.69 -19.57 -1.79
CA LYS A 31 -22.50 -20.78 -1.57
C LYS A 31 -21.69 -22.06 -1.70
N LYS A 32 -20.99 -22.23 -2.83
CA LYS A 32 -20.14 -23.41 -3.05
C LYS A 32 -19.04 -23.57 -2.01
N MET A 33 -18.51 -22.46 -1.47
CA MET A 33 -17.54 -22.53 -0.40
C MET A 33 -18.19 -22.99 0.92
N ALA A 34 -19.38 -22.47 1.25
CA ALA A 34 -20.11 -22.88 2.45
C ALA A 34 -20.52 -24.36 2.42
N GLU A 35 -21.02 -24.81 1.26
CA GLU A 35 -21.35 -26.22 1.00
C GLU A 35 -20.13 -27.10 1.19
N TRP A 36 -19.02 -26.76 0.52
CA TRP A 36 -17.77 -27.51 0.63
C TRP A 36 -17.25 -27.58 2.07
N LEU A 37 -17.33 -26.48 2.83
CA LEU A 37 -16.93 -26.47 4.24
C LEU A 37 -17.78 -27.43 5.08
N SER A 38 -19.11 -27.42 4.88
CA SER A 38 -20.05 -28.26 5.61
C SER A 38 -19.84 -29.74 5.31
N GLU A 39 -19.66 -30.10 4.04
CA GLU A 39 -19.47 -31.49 3.59
C GLU A 39 -18.15 -32.10 4.10
N ASN A 40 -17.11 -31.27 4.24
CA ASN A 40 -15.76 -31.74 4.53
C ASN A 40 -15.38 -31.61 6.01
N ALA A 41 -16.21 -30.94 6.83
CA ALA A 41 -15.94 -30.70 8.25
C ALA A 41 -15.69 -32.01 9.04
N ASN A 42 -16.53 -33.02 8.83
CA ASN A 42 -16.38 -34.33 9.48
C ASN A 42 -15.17 -35.11 8.97
N HIS A 43 -14.89 -35.05 7.67
CA HIS A 43 -13.78 -35.76 7.05
C HIS A 43 -12.43 -35.28 7.58
N TYR A 44 -12.23 -33.95 7.64
CA TYR A 44 -11.00 -33.34 8.15
C TYR A 44 -11.01 -33.09 9.67
N LYS A 45 -12.11 -33.41 10.36
CA LYS A 45 -12.27 -33.23 11.82
C LYS A 45 -11.99 -31.79 12.29
N TRP A 46 -12.40 -30.80 11.51
CA TRP A 46 -12.20 -29.38 11.87
C TRP A 46 -13.03 -29.02 13.11
N GLN A 47 -12.42 -28.30 14.05
CA GLN A 47 -13.10 -27.78 15.24
C GLN A 47 -13.37 -26.27 15.13
N SER A 48 -12.63 -25.60 14.25
CA SER A 48 -12.65 -24.16 14.02
C SER A 48 -12.31 -23.83 12.56
N PHE A 49 -12.61 -22.60 12.13
CA PHE A 49 -12.19 -22.14 10.81
C PHE A 49 -10.68 -22.00 10.64
N SER A 50 -9.93 -21.83 11.74
CA SER A 50 -8.46 -21.79 11.70
C SER A 50 -7.85 -23.11 11.22
N ASP A 51 -8.56 -24.23 11.40
CA ASP A 51 -8.10 -25.56 10.96
C ASP A 51 -8.21 -25.74 9.43
N VAL A 52 -9.00 -24.89 8.77
CA VAL A 52 -9.32 -25.01 7.34
C VAL A 52 -8.20 -24.43 6.47
N GLU A 53 -7.65 -23.26 6.83
CA GLU A 53 -6.67 -22.55 5.98
C GLU A 53 -5.43 -23.38 5.63
N PRO A 54 -4.81 -24.14 6.57
CA PRO A 54 -3.72 -25.06 6.25
C PRO A 54 -4.10 -26.10 5.18
N ILE A 55 -5.29 -26.70 5.29
CA ILE A 55 -5.78 -27.69 4.33
C ILE A 55 -6.03 -27.07 2.95
N LEU A 56 -6.54 -25.83 2.89
CA LEU A 56 -6.68 -25.13 1.60
C LEU A 56 -5.31 -24.98 0.90
N LYS A 57 -4.24 -24.80 1.66
CA LYS A 57 -2.90 -24.63 1.09
C LYS A 57 -2.37 -25.93 0.48
N GLU A 58 -2.72 -27.07 1.07
CA GLU A 58 -2.36 -28.40 0.57
C GLU A 58 -3.16 -28.78 -0.68
N LEU A 59 -4.47 -28.48 -0.68
CA LEU A 59 -5.38 -28.85 -1.77
C LEU A 59 -5.19 -28.01 -3.04
N TRP A 60 -4.80 -26.74 -2.92
CA TRP A 60 -4.68 -25.83 -4.07
C TRP A 60 -3.28 -25.24 -4.20
N SER A 61 -2.44 -25.90 -5.01
CA SER A 61 -1.07 -25.46 -5.30
C SER A 61 -1.00 -24.15 -6.12
N ASN A 62 -2.03 -23.84 -6.91
CA ASN A 62 -2.10 -22.57 -7.63
C ASN A 62 -2.33 -21.40 -6.65
N LYS A 63 -1.34 -20.50 -6.59
CA LYS A 63 -1.32 -19.34 -5.70
C LYS A 63 -2.55 -18.43 -5.80
N TYR A 64 -3.09 -18.23 -7.00
CA TYR A 64 -4.26 -17.36 -7.20
C TYR A 64 -5.55 -18.04 -6.74
N THR A 65 -5.71 -19.31 -7.08
CA THR A 65 -6.86 -20.12 -6.62
C THR A 65 -6.86 -20.23 -5.09
N TYR A 66 -5.72 -20.56 -4.49
CA TYR A 66 -5.57 -20.60 -3.03
C TYR A 66 -5.98 -19.28 -2.38
N ARG A 67 -5.45 -18.14 -2.87
CA ARG A 67 -5.81 -16.82 -2.34
C ARG A 67 -7.31 -16.52 -2.45
N ASN A 68 -7.95 -16.90 -3.55
CA ASN A 68 -9.38 -16.71 -3.73
C ASN A 68 -10.19 -17.59 -2.76
N LYS A 69 -9.80 -18.86 -2.56
CA LYS A 69 -10.45 -19.77 -1.60
C LYS A 69 -10.31 -19.28 -0.17
N VAL A 70 -9.11 -18.86 0.23
CA VAL A 70 -8.85 -18.26 1.54
C VAL A 70 -9.66 -16.98 1.74
N ARG A 71 -9.81 -16.15 0.69
CA ARG A 71 -10.69 -14.96 0.75
C ARG A 71 -12.15 -15.35 1.02
N LEU A 72 -12.69 -16.34 0.31
CA LEU A 72 -14.07 -16.78 0.51
C LEU A 72 -14.29 -17.38 1.90
N LEU A 73 -13.37 -18.23 2.36
CA LEU A 73 -13.36 -18.75 3.74
C LEU A 73 -13.50 -17.61 4.73
N ARG A 74 -12.61 -16.61 4.62
CA ARG A 74 -12.54 -15.50 5.57
C ARG A 74 -13.77 -14.59 5.55
N VAL A 75 -14.41 -14.39 4.40
CA VAL A 75 -15.72 -13.70 4.32
C VAL A 75 -16.76 -14.42 5.16
N ILE A 76 -16.84 -15.75 5.00
CA ILE A 76 -17.79 -16.58 5.73
C ILE A 76 -17.47 -16.55 7.24
N CYS A 77 -16.19 -16.68 7.62
CA CYS A 77 -15.76 -16.56 9.02
C CYS A 77 -16.17 -15.22 9.63
N GLN A 78 -15.83 -14.11 8.98
CA GLN A 78 -16.12 -12.78 9.54
C GLN A 78 -17.61 -12.56 9.77
N TYR A 79 -18.45 -13.04 8.86
CA TYR A 79 -19.88 -12.97 9.01
C TYR A 79 -20.39 -13.85 10.16
N ILE A 80 -19.97 -15.11 10.23
CA ILE A 80 -20.45 -16.06 11.25
C ILE A 80 -19.95 -15.69 12.66
N GLU A 81 -18.69 -15.27 12.77
CA GLU A 81 -18.04 -15.01 14.06
C GLU A 81 -18.37 -13.62 14.60
N ASN A 82 -18.46 -12.62 13.72
CA ASN A 82 -18.51 -11.21 14.12
C ASN A 82 -19.73 -10.46 13.56
N GLY A 83 -20.60 -11.12 12.78
CA GLY A 83 -21.74 -10.47 12.11
C GLY A 83 -21.32 -9.48 11.03
N LEU A 84 -20.06 -9.51 10.59
CA LEU A 84 -19.52 -8.52 9.65
C LEU A 84 -19.89 -8.89 8.21
N LEU A 85 -20.61 -7.99 7.55
CA LEU A 85 -21.00 -8.12 6.15
C LEU A 85 -19.90 -7.61 5.22
N PRO A 86 -19.71 -8.24 4.04
CA PRO A 86 -18.71 -7.80 3.09
C PRO A 86 -19.07 -6.42 2.52
N ASP A 87 -18.08 -5.53 2.54
CA ASP A 87 -18.16 -4.15 2.04
C ASP A 87 -17.39 -3.97 0.71
N GLY A 88 -16.95 -5.07 0.09
CA GLY A 88 -16.17 -5.06 -1.16
C GLY A 88 -14.76 -4.48 -1.04
N CYS A 89 -14.36 -4.05 0.16
CA CYS A 89 -13.01 -3.66 0.49
C CYS A 89 -12.26 -4.90 1.01
N LYS A 90 -11.28 -4.75 1.92
CA LYS A 90 -10.55 -5.90 2.47
C LYS A 90 -11.50 -6.81 3.25
N HIS A 91 -11.94 -7.87 2.60
CA HIS A 91 -12.82 -8.93 3.13
C HIS A 91 -12.24 -9.78 4.28
N TYR A 92 -11.04 -9.43 4.75
CA TYR A 92 -10.39 -10.05 5.89
C TYR A 92 -9.39 -9.06 6.49
N SER A 93 -9.58 -8.78 7.76
CA SER A 93 -8.56 -8.15 8.59
C SER A 93 -7.81 -9.28 9.29
N LYS A 94 -6.56 -9.53 8.89
CA LYS A 94 -5.68 -10.36 9.72
C LYS A 94 -5.66 -9.70 11.10
N PRO A 95 -5.90 -10.44 12.21
CA PRO A 95 -5.81 -9.86 13.53
C PRO A 95 -4.47 -9.14 13.62
N HIS A 96 -4.54 -7.88 14.02
CA HIS A 96 -3.34 -7.06 14.09
C HIS A 96 -2.39 -7.74 15.09
N HIS A 97 -1.09 -7.80 14.84
CA HIS A 97 -0.15 -8.50 15.74
C HIS A 97 -0.32 -8.06 17.20
N TYR A 98 -0.68 -6.79 17.41
CA TYR A 98 -1.06 -6.21 18.71
C TYR A 98 -2.13 -7.02 19.46
N GLU A 99 -3.19 -7.45 18.78
CA GLU A 99 -4.30 -8.20 19.40
C GLU A 99 -3.84 -9.54 19.96
N LEU A 100 -2.82 -10.14 19.33
CA LEU A 100 -2.23 -11.43 19.67
C LEU A 100 -1.10 -11.33 20.71
N LEU A 101 -0.78 -10.12 21.16
CA LEU A 101 0.28 -9.93 22.15
C LEU A 101 -0.17 -10.35 23.55
N GLY A 102 0.79 -10.87 24.33
CA GLY A 102 0.67 -11.01 25.78
C GLY A 102 0.56 -9.66 26.48
N ALA A 103 0.10 -9.65 27.73
CA ALA A 103 -0.20 -8.44 28.49
C ALA A 103 0.99 -7.46 28.56
N GLU A 104 2.18 -7.95 28.95
CA GLU A 104 3.38 -7.11 29.07
C GLU A 104 3.75 -6.41 27.74
N TYR A 105 3.71 -7.14 26.63
CA TYR A 105 4.02 -6.58 25.32
C TYR A 105 2.95 -5.61 24.80
N LYS A 106 1.69 -5.79 25.18
CA LYS A 106 0.62 -4.80 24.91
C LYS A 106 0.89 -3.51 25.67
N ASP A 107 1.17 -3.61 26.97
CA ASP A 107 1.41 -2.45 27.84
C ASP A 107 2.57 -1.60 27.32
N VAL A 108 3.69 -2.24 26.94
CA VAL A 108 4.84 -1.52 26.38
C VAL A 108 4.51 -0.88 25.03
N THR A 109 3.77 -1.60 24.18
CA THR A 109 3.38 -1.08 22.87
C THR A 109 2.46 0.13 23.00
N ASP A 110 1.54 0.12 23.95
CA ASP A 110 0.63 1.24 24.20
C ASP A 110 1.32 2.41 24.88
N MET A 111 2.24 2.15 25.81
CA MET A 111 3.09 3.16 26.41
C MET A 111 3.89 3.90 25.33
N ALA A 112 4.60 3.15 24.48
CA ALA A 112 5.33 3.73 23.35
C ALA A 112 4.38 4.55 22.45
N PHE A 113 3.24 3.98 22.05
CA PHE A 113 2.27 4.69 21.22
C PHE A 113 1.76 5.99 21.84
N ASN A 114 1.57 6.03 23.16
CA ASN A 114 1.07 7.19 23.89
C ASN A 114 2.14 8.27 24.09
N MET A 115 3.40 7.88 24.26
CA MET A 115 4.52 8.80 24.46
C MET A 115 5.06 9.38 23.15
N VAL A 116 4.92 8.65 22.04
CA VAL A 116 5.25 9.17 20.71
C VAL A 116 4.14 10.13 20.26
N ASP A 117 4.51 11.37 19.91
CA ASP A 117 3.58 12.45 19.55
C ASP A 117 2.38 11.97 18.71
N ARG A 118 1.19 12.05 19.31
CA ARG A 118 -0.09 11.60 18.74
C ARG A 118 -0.47 12.35 17.46
N ARG A 119 0.14 13.52 17.17
CA ARG A 119 -0.15 14.31 15.97
C ARG A 119 0.54 13.78 14.71
N CYS A 120 1.47 12.83 14.83
CA CYS A 120 2.22 12.30 13.69
C CYS A 120 1.79 10.88 13.30
N LYS A 121 1.65 10.62 11.99
CA LYS A 121 1.50 9.25 11.41
C LYS A 121 2.60 8.27 11.82
N PHE A 122 3.68 8.78 12.41
CA PHE A 122 4.80 8.02 12.92
C PHE A 122 4.44 7.17 14.15
N SER A 123 3.54 7.62 15.04
CA SER A 123 3.09 6.84 16.21
C SER A 123 2.44 5.51 15.79
N ILE A 124 1.62 5.53 14.74
CA ILE A 124 0.98 4.34 14.16
C ILE A 124 2.04 3.35 13.63
N ASN A 125 3.08 3.86 12.97
CA ASN A 125 4.18 3.01 12.48
C ASN A 125 4.97 2.38 13.62
N VAL A 126 5.22 3.13 14.72
CA VAL A 126 5.87 2.62 15.93
C VAL A 126 5.03 1.51 16.55
N LYS A 127 3.71 1.74 16.75
CA LYS A 127 2.80 0.71 17.29
C LYS A 127 2.79 -0.54 16.43
N TYR A 128 2.71 -0.40 15.10
CA TYR A 128 2.77 -1.53 14.18
C TYR A 128 4.11 -2.29 14.27
N ALA A 129 5.22 -1.55 14.28
CA ALA A 129 6.56 -2.13 14.31
C ALA A 129 6.82 -2.90 15.62
N LEU A 130 6.53 -2.29 16.77
CA LEU A 130 6.62 -2.94 18.08
C LEU A 130 5.72 -4.16 18.17
N SER A 131 4.47 -4.04 17.71
CA SER A 131 3.54 -5.17 17.70
C SER A 131 4.09 -6.35 16.90
N SER A 132 4.66 -6.07 15.71
CA SER A 132 5.26 -7.12 14.90
C SER A 132 6.58 -7.64 15.46
N PHE A 133 7.34 -6.84 16.20
CA PHE A 133 8.58 -7.25 16.83
C PHE A 133 8.29 -8.23 17.97
N PHE A 134 7.42 -7.84 18.90
CA PHE A 134 7.02 -8.65 20.04
C PHE A 134 6.26 -9.92 19.64
N PHE A 135 5.38 -9.84 18.64
CA PHE A 135 4.68 -11.02 18.15
C PHE A 135 5.64 -12.09 17.62
N ARG A 136 6.71 -11.69 16.91
CA ARG A 136 7.73 -12.64 16.44
C ARG A 136 8.55 -13.25 17.56
N LEU A 137 8.85 -12.47 18.61
CA LEU A 137 9.49 -13.00 19.82
C LEU A 137 8.59 -14.04 20.50
N GLN A 138 7.27 -13.81 20.56
CA GLN A 138 6.31 -14.81 21.06
C GLN A 138 6.27 -16.07 20.20
N GLU A 139 6.34 -15.95 18.86
CA GLU A 139 6.43 -17.11 17.95
C GLU A 139 7.69 -17.96 18.23
N MET A 140 8.72 -17.37 18.85
CA MET A 140 9.95 -18.05 19.29
C MET A 140 9.91 -18.53 20.75
N GLY A 141 8.77 -18.39 21.43
CA GLY A 141 8.61 -18.77 22.84
C GLY A 141 9.10 -17.73 23.85
N VAL A 142 9.38 -16.49 23.42
CA VAL A 142 9.84 -15.40 24.28
C VAL A 142 8.67 -14.48 24.64
N TYR A 143 8.13 -14.66 25.84
CA TYR A 143 6.90 -14.01 26.29
C TYR A 143 7.08 -12.87 27.31
N SER A 144 8.32 -12.54 27.69
CA SER A 144 8.57 -11.48 28.66
C SER A 144 9.78 -10.62 28.30
N PHE A 145 9.82 -9.37 28.77
CA PHE A 145 10.96 -8.47 28.58
C PHE A 145 12.27 -9.04 29.13
N GLU A 146 12.19 -9.77 30.24
CA GLU A 146 13.37 -10.35 30.88
C GLU A 146 13.94 -11.55 30.12
N SER A 147 13.09 -12.29 29.40
CA SER A 147 13.52 -13.46 28.63
C SER A 147 14.03 -13.13 27.22
N ILE A 148 14.01 -11.85 26.81
CA ILE A 148 14.54 -11.42 25.51
C ILE A 148 16.06 -11.55 25.50
N THR A 149 16.56 -12.42 24.60
CA THR A 149 17.98 -12.63 24.35
C THR A 149 18.43 -12.00 23.04
N GLU A 150 19.73 -11.77 22.89
CA GLU A 150 20.32 -11.24 21.66
C GLU A 150 19.97 -12.07 20.43
N ASN A 151 20.11 -13.40 20.53
CA ASN A 151 19.78 -14.33 19.44
C ASN A 151 18.31 -14.20 19.01
N ALA A 152 17.39 -14.07 19.97
CA ALA A 152 15.97 -13.90 19.66
C ALA A 152 15.71 -12.58 18.91
N VAL A 153 16.36 -11.49 19.32
CA VAL A 153 16.27 -10.20 18.61
C VAL A 153 16.84 -10.32 17.20
N LEU A 154 18.03 -10.89 17.03
CA LEU A 154 18.67 -11.04 15.72
C LEU A 154 17.83 -11.87 14.74
N GLU A 155 17.18 -12.95 15.22
CA GLU A 155 16.32 -13.81 14.41
C GLU A 155 15.07 -13.07 13.89
N VAL A 156 14.58 -12.05 14.61
CA VAL A 156 13.48 -11.20 14.14
C VAL A 156 13.90 -10.40 12.89
N PHE A 157 15.15 -9.95 12.84
CA PHE A 157 15.68 -9.15 11.73
C PHE A 157 16.22 -10.00 10.58
N SER A 158 16.71 -11.20 10.87
CA SER A 158 17.32 -12.11 9.90
C SER A 158 16.87 -13.54 10.20
N LYS A 159 16.25 -14.21 9.23
CA LYS A 159 15.87 -15.62 9.38
C LYS A 159 16.73 -16.48 8.45
N ASP A 160 17.34 -17.53 8.97
CA ASP A 160 18.22 -18.44 8.20
C ASP A 160 19.35 -17.67 7.48
N GLY A 161 19.91 -16.64 8.13
CA GLY A 161 20.95 -15.77 7.57
C GLY A 161 20.47 -14.78 6.50
N LYS A 162 19.18 -14.73 6.18
CA LYS A 162 18.60 -13.80 5.19
C LYS A 162 17.92 -12.61 5.88
N PRO A 163 18.26 -11.36 5.51
CA PRO A 163 17.59 -10.17 6.04
C PRO A 163 16.08 -10.21 5.77
N LYS A 164 15.28 -10.09 6.83
CA LYS A 164 13.81 -10.03 6.79
C LYS A 164 13.28 -8.62 7.01
N MET A 165 13.95 -7.84 7.85
CA MET A 165 13.53 -6.51 8.25
C MET A 165 14.59 -5.46 7.89
N GLY A 166 14.13 -4.32 7.38
CA GLY A 166 15.02 -3.22 6.98
C GLY A 166 15.19 -2.15 8.05
N HIS A 167 16.02 -1.15 7.73
CA HIS A 167 16.32 -0.01 8.60
C HIS A 167 15.07 0.67 9.18
N SER A 168 14.03 0.94 8.36
CA SER A 168 12.83 1.65 8.84
C SER A 168 12.07 0.89 9.93
N PHE A 169 12.05 -0.45 9.85
CA PHE A 169 11.45 -1.29 10.89
C PHE A 169 12.28 -1.22 12.18
N LYS A 170 13.60 -1.43 12.07
CA LYS A 170 14.55 -1.30 13.19
C LYS A 170 14.43 0.04 13.88
N TYR A 171 14.42 1.12 13.11
CA TYR A 171 14.31 2.49 13.61
C TYR A 171 13.00 2.71 14.38
N SER A 172 11.87 2.21 13.86
CA SER A 172 10.57 2.35 14.52
C SER A 172 10.50 1.56 15.83
N VAL A 173 11.08 0.35 15.86
CA VAL A 173 11.21 -0.46 17.08
C VAL A 173 12.10 0.25 18.10
N GLU A 174 13.30 0.67 17.70
CA GLU A 174 14.24 1.37 18.58
C GLU A 174 13.64 2.65 19.16
N TYR A 175 12.97 3.45 18.33
CA TYR A 175 12.33 4.68 18.75
C TYR A 175 11.22 4.42 19.78
N GLY A 176 10.38 3.41 19.53
CA GLY A 176 9.34 3.00 20.47
C GLY A 176 9.90 2.49 21.79
N LEU A 177 10.95 1.66 21.74
CA LEU A 177 11.63 1.18 22.95
C LEU A 177 12.25 2.32 23.75
N LYS A 178 12.92 3.28 23.10
CA LYS A 178 13.48 4.48 23.74
C LYS A 178 12.42 5.29 24.49
N ALA A 179 11.21 5.37 23.97
CA ALA A 179 10.11 6.05 24.66
C ALA A 179 9.75 5.37 25.99
N CYS A 180 9.95 4.06 26.11
CA CYS A 180 9.63 3.27 27.30
C CYS A 180 10.78 3.19 28.32
N LEU A 181 11.94 3.81 28.06
CA LEU A 181 13.09 3.84 28.97
C LEU A 181 12.74 4.27 30.41
N PRO A 182 11.91 5.30 30.66
CA PRO A 182 11.59 5.74 32.02
C PRO A 182 10.91 4.67 32.89
N HIS A 183 10.24 3.69 32.28
CA HIS A 183 9.47 2.68 32.98
C HIS A 183 10.17 1.32 33.06
N TYR A 184 10.91 0.93 32.01
CA TYR A 184 11.52 -0.39 31.90
C TYR A 184 13.06 -0.36 32.02
N GLY A 185 13.67 0.82 32.07
CA GLY A 185 15.09 1.03 32.40
C GLY A 185 16.05 0.07 31.70
N LYS A 186 16.80 -0.69 32.50
CA LYS A 186 17.86 -1.61 32.03
C LYS A 186 17.39 -2.67 31.05
N SER A 187 16.14 -3.14 31.16
CA SER A 187 15.62 -4.18 30.27
C SER A 187 15.47 -3.65 28.85
N VAL A 188 15.02 -2.40 28.70
CA VAL A 188 14.96 -1.70 27.41
C VAL A 188 16.35 -1.38 26.87
N GLU A 189 17.27 -0.90 27.70
CA GLU A 189 18.66 -0.63 27.29
C GLU A 189 19.32 -1.89 26.70
N ARG A 190 19.13 -3.03 27.38
CA ARG A 190 19.61 -4.34 26.92
C ARG A 190 19.02 -4.71 25.57
N ILE A 191 17.70 -4.59 25.39
CA ILE A 191 17.04 -4.95 24.11
C ILE A 191 17.49 -4.02 22.98
N ILE A 192 17.66 -2.73 23.23
CA ILE A 192 18.18 -1.77 22.25
C ILE A 192 19.60 -2.15 21.82
N ALA A 193 20.45 -2.56 22.77
CA ALA A 193 21.81 -3.02 22.48
C ALA A 193 21.85 -4.28 21.59
N TYR A 194 20.82 -5.13 21.65
CA TYR A 194 20.68 -6.30 20.78
C TYR A 194 20.18 -5.99 19.37
N LEU A 195 19.71 -4.77 19.09
CA LEU A 195 19.22 -4.43 17.76
C LEU A 195 20.39 -4.37 16.76
N PRO A 196 20.28 -5.02 15.60
CA PRO A 196 21.37 -5.04 14.63
C PRO A 196 21.60 -3.65 14.02
N SER A 197 22.86 -3.39 13.66
CA SER A 197 23.22 -2.23 12.86
C SER A 197 22.83 -2.47 11.40
N ILE A 198 21.73 -1.86 10.96
CA ILE A 198 21.26 -1.93 9.57
C ILE A 198 21.48 -0.56 8.93
N PRO A 199 22.30 -0.44 7.86
CA PRO A 199 22.55 0.84 7.23
C PRO A 199 21.28 1.37 6.56
N ASN A 200 21.08 2.69 6.62
CA ASN A 200 20.02 3.37 5.88
C ASN A 200 20.43 3.52 4.41
N MET A 201 20.36 2.42 3.65
CA MET A 201 20.63 2.44 2.22
C MET A 201 19.45 3.07 1.48
N ARG A 202 19.63 4.30 0.99
CA ARG A 202 18.66 4.94 0.12
C ARG A 202 18.79 4.35 -1.28
N LYS A 203 17.76 3.63 -1.73
CA LYS A 203 17.67 3.18 -3.13
C LYS A 203 17.49 4.39 -4.05
N ASN A 204 18.16 4.38 -5.20
CA ASN A 204 17.89 5.37 -6.23
C ASN A 204 16.40 5.27 -6.63
N ILE A 205 15.69 6.40 -6.61
CA ILE A 205 14.28 6.41 -6.91
C ILE A 205 14.15 6.30 -8.43
N GLN A 206 13.57 5.19 -8.88
CA GLN A 206 13.26 5.01 -10.29
C GLN A 206 12.32 6.13 -10.74
N TYR A 207 12.61 6.72 -11.89
CA TYR A 207 11.81 7.75 -12.56
C TYR A 207 11.45 7.30 -13.96
N LEU A 208 10.42 7.90 -14.56
CA LEU A 208 9.99 7.60 -15.93
C LEU A 208 10.91 8.31 -16.93
N THR A 209 11.38 7.59 -17.94
CA THR A 209 12.10 8.21 -19.07
C THR A 209 11.12 8.80 -20.07
N GLU A 210 11.57 9.71 -20.94
CA GLU A 210 10.75 10.26 -22.02
C GLU A 210 10.24 9.18 -22.99
N GLN A 211 11.05 8.14 -23.23
CA GLN A 211 10.63 6.98 -24.04
C GLN A 211 9.48 6.23 -23.36
N GLU A 212 9.55 6.01 -22.04
CA GLU A 212 8.48 5.37 -21.28
C GLU A 212 7.21 6.22 -21.26
N LEU A 213 7.33 7.54 -21.09
CA LEU A 213 6.18 8.46 -21.15
C LEU A 213 5.52 8.44 -22.53
N THR A 214 6.32 8.43 -23.59
CA THR A 214 5.83 8.34 -24.97
C THR A 214 5.10 7.02 -25.21
N ALA A 215 5.69 5.90 -24.76
CA ALA A 215 5.05 4.58 -24.86
C ALA A 215 3.72 4.53 -24.09
N ILE A 216 3.68 5.08 -22.87
CA ILE A 216 2.45 5.17 -22.07
C ILE A 216 1.39 5.99 -22.81
N ARG A 217 1.72 7.18 -23.32
CA ARG A 217 0.77 8.04 -24.06
C ARG A 217 0.23 7.32 -25.29
N HIS A 218 1.11 6.72 -26.08
CA HIS A 218 0.73 5.96 -27.27
C HIS A 218 -0.23 4.82 -26.93
N THR A 219 0.06 4.04 -25.88
CA THR A 219 -0.83 2.97 -25.40
C THR A 219 -2.20 3.51 -24.95
N LEU A 220 -2.25 4.62 -24.21
CA LEU A 220 -3.51 5.23 -23.78
C LEU A 220 -4.37 5.77 -24.93
N GLU A 221 -3.76 6.11 -26.06
CA GLU A 221 -4.44 6.65 -27.23
C GLU A 221 -4.89 5.56 -28.21
N HIS A 222 -4.08 4.51 -28.41
CA HIS A 222 -4.25 3.57 -29.53
C HIS A 222 -4.64 2.14 -29.11
N ASP A 223 -4.46 1.75 -27.84
CA ASP A 223 -4.85 0.41 -27.37
C ASP A 223 -6.31 0.40 -26.89
N SER A 224 -7.20 -0.16 -27.72
CA SER A 224 -8.63 -0.28 -27.43
C SER A 224 -8.98 -1.22 -26.26
N THR A 225 -8.01 -1.98 -25.75
CA THR A 225 -8.20 -2.85 -24.57
C THR A 225 -7.99 -2.12 -23.25
N ILE A 226 -7.45 -0.90 -23.28
CA ILE A 226 -7.38 -0.01 -22.12
C ILE A 226 -8.73 0.67 -21.93
N SER A 227 -9.28 0.60 -20.72
CA SER A 227 -10.57 1.24 -20.45
C SER A 227 -10.42 2.76 -20.29
N LEU A 228 -11.50 3.51 -20.46
CA LEU A 228 -11.53 4.95 -20.22
C LEU A 228 -11.25 5.26 -18.75
N GLN A 229 -11.67 4.39 -17.82
CA GLN A 229 -11.28 4.50 -16.41
C GLN A 229 -9.76 4.47 -16.25
N ASP A 230 -9.08 3.48 -16.83
CA ASP A 230 -7.63 3.36 -16.75
C ASP A 230 -6.95 4.60 -17.36
N LYS A 231 -7.43 5.02 -18.54
CA LYS A 231 -6.93 6.18 -19.27
C LYS A 231 -7.04 7.44 -18.43
N ALA A 232 -8.20 7.70 -17.81
CA ALA A 232 -8.42 8.85 -16.94
C ALA A 232 -7.48 8.84 -15.73
N ILE A 233 -7.34 7.69 -15.06
CA ILE A 233 -6.48 7.54 -13.87
C ILE A 233 -5.00 7.80 -14.21
N ILE A 234 -4.48 7.20 -15.27
CA ILE A 234 -3.08 7.36 -15.66
C ILE A 234 -2.82 8.78 -16.19
N THR A 235 -3.75 9.34 -16.96
CA THR A 235 -3.67 10.73 -17.44
C THR A 235 -3.63 11.72 -16.28
N LEU A 236 -4.54 11.58 -15.30
CA LEU A 236 -4.51 12.38 -14.07
C LEU A 236 -3.15 12.29 -13.39
N ALA A 237 -2.66 11.08 -13.13
CA ALA A 237 -1.39 10.89 -12.43
C ALA A 237 -0.21 11.52 -13.19
N MET A 238 -0.16 11.32 -14.51
CA MET A 238 0.91 11.80 -15.39
C MET A 238 0.99 13.33 -15.45
N TYR A 239 -0.15 14.02 -15.43
CA TYR A 239 -0.19 15.48 -15.59
C TYR A 239 -0.28 16.26 -14.29
N THR A 240 -0.78 15.66 -13.21
CA THR A 240 -1.00 16.36 -11.92
C THR A 240 -0.04 15.91 -10.82
N GLY A 241 0.53 14.70 -10.92
CA GLY A 241 1.36 14.14 -9.86
C GLY A 241 0.62 13.87 -8.54
N LEU A 242 -0.72 13.84 -8.56
CA LEU A 242 -1.54 13.49 -7.40
C LEU A 242 -1.17 12.09 -6.86
N ARG A 243 -1.29 11.90 -5.55
CA ARG A 243 -1.05 10.57 -4.95
C ARG A 243 -2.20 9.64 -5.31
N GLY A 244 -1.95 8.34 -5.39
CA GLY A 244 -2.99 7.36 -5.67
C GLY A 244 -4.16 7.42 -4.67
N CYS A 245 -3.90 7.72 -3.39
CA CYS A 245 -4.97 7.92 -2.42
C CYS A 245 -5.83 9.16 -2.70
N ASP A 246 -5.23 10.23 -3.25
CA ASP A 246 -5.94 11.46 -3.58
C ASP A 246 -6.77 11.26 -4.86
N ILE A 247 -6.21 10.58 -5.88
CA ILE A 247 -6.95 10.21 -7.11
C ILE A 247 -8.13 9.30 -6.77
N SER A 248 -7.91 8.28 -5.93
CA SER A 248 -8.95 7.36 -5.45
C SER A 248 -10.08 8.09 -4.71
N ALA A 249 -9.77 9.19 -4.02
CA ALA A 249 -10.71 9.97 -3.23
C ALA A 249 -11.40 11.11 -3.98
N LEU A 250 -11.07 11.34 -5.27
CA LEU A 250 -11.72 12.38 -6.08
C LEU A 250 -13.24 12.17 -6.12
N THR A 251 -13.97 13.24 -5.85
CA THR A 251 -15.44 13.31 -6.00
C THR A 251 -15.80 14.06 -7.27
N LEU A 252 -17.07 13.94 -7.69
CA LEU A 252 -17.59 14.71 -8.82
C LEU A 252 -17.42 16.22 -8.59
N ASP A 253 -17.62 16.69 -7.36
CA ASP A 253 -17.43 18.10 -6.95
C ASP A 253 -15.97 18.54 -6.86
N SER A 254 -15.01 17.62 -7.03
CA SER A 254 -13.59 17.99 -7.06
C SER A 254 -13.20 18.73 -8.33
N PHE A 255 -14.07 18.77 -9.35
CA PHE A 255 -13.82 19.40 -10.64
C PHE A 255 -14.68 20.65 -10.79
N ASP A 256 -14.01 21.80 -10.85
CA ASP A 256 -14.60 23.09 -11.19
C ASP A 256 -14.37 23.31 -12.69
N TRP A 257 -15.34 22.84 -13.49
CA TRP A 257 -15.28 22.86 -14.95
C TRP A 257 -15.40 24.26 -15.54
N GLU A 258 -15.99 25.22 -14.81
CA GLU A 258 -16.12 26.60 -15.27
C GLU A 258 -14.80 27.36 -15.21
N HIS A 259 -13.98 27.07 -14.20
CA HIS A 259 -12.71 27.76 -13.97
C HIS A 259 -11.47 26.92 -14.34
N ASP A 260 -11.67 25.74 -14.93
CA ASP A 260 -10.62 24.78 -15.23
C ASP A 260 -9.75 24.45 -13.99
N LEU A 261 -10.38 24.06 -12.88
CA LEU A 261 -9.66 23.70 -11.63
C LEU A 261 -10.04 22.32 -11.09
N ILE A 262 -9.05 21.65 -10.49
CA ILE A 262 -9.22 20.48 -9.63
C ILE A 262 -9.00 20.94 -8.19
N LYS A 263 -10.02 20.82 -7.33
CA LYS A 263 -9.98 21.22 -5.93
C LYS A 263 -10.18 19.99 -5.04
N ILE A 264 -9.21 19.69 -4.18
CA ILE A 264 -9.29 18.55 -3.26
C ILE A 264 -8.84 18.93 -1.86
N THR A 265 -9.28 18.13 -0.88
CA THR A 265 -8.59 18.01 0.40
C THR A 265 -7.77 16.73 0.38
N GLN A 266 -6.45 16.85 0.52
CA GLN A 266 -5.54 15.70 0.40
C GLN A 266 -5.80 14.66 1.49
N ALA A 267 -5.99 13.40 1.11
CA ALA A 267 -6.29 12.31 2.05
C ALA A 267 -5.13 12.03 3.02
N LYS A 268 -3.88 12.31 2.60
CA LYS A 268 -2.70 12.05 3.42
C LYS A 268 -2.44 13.15 4.45
N THR A 269 -2.62 14.41 4.09
CA THR A 269 -2.17 15.58 4.88
C THR A 269 -3.32 16.39 5.45
N GLY A 270 -4.55 16.20 4.96
CA GLY A 270 -5.71 17.00 5.31
C GLY A 270 -5.66 18.43 4.77
N GLN A 271 -4.68 18.75 3.91
CA GLN A 271 -4.50 20.10 3.38
C GLN A 271 -5.28 20.30 2.08
N PRO A 272 -5.89 21.48 1.85
CA PRO A 272 -6.48 21.80 0.57
C PRO A 272 -5.40 21.89 -0.52
N LEU A 273 -5.72 21.43 -1.72
CA LEU A 273 -4.88 21.54 -2.89
C LEU A 273 -5.75 21.93 -4.08
N THR A 274 -5.34 22.97 -4.79
CA THR A 274 -5.96 23.40 -6.05
C THR A 274 -4.94 23.26 -7.17
N LEU A 275 -5.34 22.60 -8.26
CA LEU A 275 -4.51 22.37 -9.44
C LEU A 275 -5.26 22.82 -10.70
N PRO A 276 -4.57 23.28 -11.75
CA PRO A 276 -5.22 23.54 -13.03
C PRO A 276 -5.71 22.24 -13.67
N LEU A 277 -6.94 22.25 -14.17
CA LEU A 277 -7.55 21.18 -14.97
C LEU A 277 -7.13 21.36 -16.42
N ARG A 278 -6.04 20.71 -16.82
CA ARG A 278 -5.63 20.71 -18.23
C ARG A 278 -6.68 20.00 -19.08
N ALA A 279 -6.96 20.51 -20.29
CA ALA A 279 -7.93 19.90 -21.21
C ALA A 279 -7.71 18.40 -21.45
N VAL A 280 -6.45 17.93 -21.58
CA VAL A 280 -6.14 16.50 -21.72
C VAL A 280 -6.63 15.66 -20.53
N VAL A 281 -6.54 16.20 -19.31
CA VAL A 281 -7.02 15.57 -18.09
C VAL A 281 -8.54 15.63 -18.03
N GLY A 282 -9.11 16.82 -18.25
CA GLY A 282 -10.55 17.04 -18.25
C GLY A 282 -11.26 16.12 -19.24
N ASN A 283 -10.79 16.05 -20.48
CA ASN A 283 -11.36 15.20 -21.53
C ASN A 283 -11.31 13.71 -21.17
N ALA A 284 -10.18 13.22 -20.65
CA ALA A 284 -10.06 11.82 -20.27
C ALA A 284 -11.01 11.44 -19.12
N VAL A 285 -11.15 12.32 -18.12
CA VAL A 285 -12.10 12.13 -17.02
C VAL A 285 -13.53 12.21 -17.54
N PHE A 286 -13.85 13.21 -18.36
CA PHE A 286 -15.17 13.43 -18.93
C PHE A 286 -15.63 12.25 -19.80
N ASP A 287 -14.75 11.70 -20.64
CA ASP A 287 -15.01 10.51 -21.44
C ASP A 287 -15.37 9.32 -20.56
N TYR A 288 -14.60 9.08 -19.49
CA TYR A 288 -14.93 8.03 -18.52
C TYR A 288 -16.29 8.28 -17.86
N LEU A 289 -16.53 9.49 -17.35
CA LEU A 289 -17.78 9.86 -16.67
C LEU A 289 -19.01 9.63 -17.56
N LEU A 290 -18.91 9.95 -18.84
CA LEU A 290 -20.03 9.87 -19.78
C LEU A 290 -20.25 8.47 -20.35
N LYS A 291 -19.16 7.73 -20.64
CA LYS A 291 -19.22 6.50 -21.46
C LYS A 291 -19.05 5.21 -20.67
N GLU A 292 -18.34 5.22 -19.53
CA GLU A 292 -17.98 3.99 -18.80
C GLU A 292 -18.37 4.01 -17.31
N ARG A 293 -18.38 5.17 -16.66
CA ARG A 293 -18.72 5.26 -15.24
C ARG A 293 -20.15 4.75 -15.00
N PRO A 294 -20.34 3.73 -14.14
CA PRO A 294 -21.67 3.26 -13.84
C PRO A 294 -22.55 4.34 -13.21
N ARG A 295 -23.85 4.32 -13.53
CA ARG A 295 -24.84 5.14 -12.82
C ARG A 295 -24.93 4.66 -11.39
N SER A 296 -24.46 5.48 -10.46
CA SER A 296 -24.37 5.16 -9.04
C SER A 296 -24.53 6.43 -8.21
N PRO A 297 -25.18 6.37 -7.03
CA PRO A 297 -25.26 7.49 -6.09
C PRO A 297 -23.92 7.80 -5.41
N GLU A 298 -22.91 6.95 -5.55
CA GLU A 298 -21.58 7.19 -5.01
C GLU A 298 -21.00 8.54 -5.52
N PRO A 299 -20.47 9.41 -4.64
CA PRO A 299 -19.99 10.73 -5.03
C PRO A 299 -18.62 10.69 -5.72
N TYR A 300 -17.94 9.54 -5.70
CA TYR A 300 -16.57 9.39 -6.19
C TYR A 300 -16.51 9.31 -7.72
N VAL A 301 -15.47 9.90 -8.31
CA VAL A 301 -15.22 9.80 -9.76
C VAL A 301 -15.00 8.34 -10.13
N PHE A 302 -13.98 7.70 -9.55
CA PHE A 302 -13.59 6.34 -9.92
C PHE A 302 -14.25 5.29 -9.04
N LEU A 303 -15.05 4.44 -9.68
CA LEU A 303 -15.79 3.36 -9.02
C LEU A 303 -15.27 1.97 -9.41
N THR A 304 -15.58 0.97 -8.60
CA THR A 304 -15.42 -0.44 -8.98
C THR A 304 -16.26 -0.75 -10.22
N VAL A 305 -15.74 -1.64 -11.09
CA VAL A 305 -16.44 -2.05 -12.32
C VAL A 305 -17.64 -2.95 -12.01
N GLN A 306 -17.57 -3.69 -10.91
CA GLN A 306 -18.62 -4.61 -10.48
C GLN A 306 -19.44 -4.03 -9.34
N VAL A 307 -20.71 -4.40 -9.34
CA VAL A 307 -21.67 -4.14 -8.29
C VAL A 307 -21.33 -4.91 -7.00
N PRO A 308 -21.64 -4.32 -5.84
CA PRO A 308 -22.07 -2.94 -5.65
C PRO A 308 -20.94 -1.94 -5.98
N TYR A 309 -21.31 -0.87 -6.65
CA TYR A 309 -20.37 0.17 -7.05
C TYR A 309 -19.87 0.92 -5.83
N ARG A 310 -18.55 1.01 -5.68
CA ARG A 310 -17.89 1.69 -4.55
C ARG A 310 -16.67 2.44 -5.02
N ARG A 311 -16.15 3.33 -4.18
CA ARG A 311 -14.86 4.00 -4.41
C ARG A 311 -13.77 2.99 -4.79
N LEU A 312 -13.08 3.24 -5.90
CA LEU A 312 -11.98 2.40 -6.34
C LEU A 312 -10.80 2.53 -5.36
N HIS A 313 -10.38 1.43 -4.71
CA HIS A 313 -9.31 1.47 -3.71
C HIS A 313 -7.93 1.72 -4.34
N THR A 314 -7.02 2.36 -3.59
CA THR A 314 -5.67 2.73 -4.08
C THR A 314 -4.84 1.54 -4.60
N SER A 315 -5.06 0.32 -4.09
CA SER A 315 -4.38 -0.87 -4.62
C SER A 315 -4.80 -1.21 -6.06
N ASN A 316 -6.04 -0.91 -6.44
CA ASN A 316 -6.52 -1.14 -7.80
C ASN A 316 -5.82 -0.19 -8.76
N LEU A 317 -5.57 1.04 -8.32
CA LEU A 317 -4.85 2.07 -9.05
C LEU A 317 -3.41 1.63 -9.40
N ASP A 318 -2.69 0.99 -8.46
CA ASP A 318 -1.36 0.41 -8.76
C ASP A 318 -1.44 -0.80 -9.71
N ALA A 319 -2.51 -1.60 -9.62
CA ALA A 319 -2.75 -2.69 -10.57
C ALA A 319 -3.04 -2.17 -11.99
N ILE A 320 -3.81 -1.08 -12.11
CA ILE A 320 -4.05 -0.37 -13.37
C ILE A 320 -2.73 0.15 -13.94
N CYS A 321 -1.90 0.80 -13.12
CA CYS A 321 -0.56 1.25 -13.54
C CYS A 321 0.29 0.08 -14.08
N SER A 322 0.29 -1.05 -13.37
CA SER A 322 1.01 -2.25 -13.79
C SER A 322 0.49 -2.81 -15.12
N LYS A 323 -0.84 -2.80 -15.31
CA LYS A 323 -1.49 -3.22 -16.56
C LYS A 323 -1.08 -2.31 -17.72
N VAL A 324 -1.16 -0.99 -17.57
CA VAL A 324 -0.78 -0.05 -18.64
C VAL A 324 0.70 -0.16 -18.98
N MET A 325 1.59 -0.26 -17.99
CA MET A 325 3.03 -0.47 -18.24
C MET A 325 3.31 -1.80 -18.97
N CYS A 326 2.56 -2.85 -18.65
CA CYS A 326 2.60 -4.12 -19.38
C CYS A 326 2.20 -3.97 -20.84
N LYS A 327 1.08 -3.29 -21.10
CA LYS A 327 0.59 -3.02 -22.46
C LYS A 327 1.53 -2.12 -23.26
N ALA A 328 2.22 -1.19 -22.60
CA ALA A 328 3.25 -0.36 -23.19
C ALA A 328 4.58 -1.09 -23.41
N GLY A 329 4.73 -2.35 -22.97
CA GLY A 329 5.96 -3.13 -23.13
C GLY A 329 7.15 -2.64 -22.27
N ILE A 330 6.89 -1.83 -21.25
CA ILE A 330 7.93 -1.21 -20.42
C ILE A 330 7.97 -1.81 -19.01
N ARG A 331 9.14 -1.77 -18.37
CA ARG A 331 9.33 -2.16 -16.97
C ARG A 331 8.98 -3.61 -16.63
N GLN A 332 9.23 -4.60 -17.49
CA GLN A 332 8.80 -5.99 -17.25
C GLN A 332 9.67 -6.82 -16.29
N GLY A 333 10.79 -6.28 -15.81
CA GLY A 333 11.70 -6.94 -14.87
C GLY A 333 11.14 -7.07 -13.44
N GLU A 334 11.63 -8.07 -12.70
CA GLU A 334 11.13 -8.44 -11.36
C GLU A 334 11.28 -7.35 -10.30
N ASN A 335 12.21 -6.40 -10.49
CA ASN A 335 12.52 -5.33 -9.53
C ASN A 335 12.17 -3.93 -10.04
N GLU A 336 11.44 -3.85 -11.14
CA GLU A 336 11.03 -2.58 -11.73
C GLU A 336 9.74 -2.09 -11.08
N ARG A 337 9.75 -0.83 -10.65
CA ARG A 337 8.60 -0.24 -9.98
C ARG A 337 7.47 -0.04 -10.98
N LYS A 338 6.24 -0.43 -10.63
CA LYS A 338 5.02 -0.24 -11.44
C LYS A 338 3.89 0.40 -10.63
N SER A 339 4.14 1.58 -10.08
CA SER A 339 3.19 2.26 -9.18
C SER A 339 3.00 3.72 -9.57
N LEU A 340 1.86 4.30 -9.19
CA LEU A 340 1.53 5.70 -9.52
C LEU A 340 2.51 6.74 -8.96
N HIS A 341 3.27 6.37 -7.94
CA HIS A 341 4.35 7.21 -7.41
C HIS A 341 5.43 7.56 -8.45
N LEU A 342 5.57 6.76 -9.52
CA LEU A 342 6.47 7.08 -10.64
C LEU A 342 6.03 8.35 -11.38
N PHE A 343 4.73 8.52 -11.64
CA PHE A 343 4.21 9.72 -12.30
C PHE A 343 4.36 10.96 -11.42
N ARG A 344 4.14 10.82 -10.11
CA ARG A 344 4.40 11.92 -9.17
C ARG A 344 5.88 12.33 -9.18
N HIS A 345 6.79 11.36 -9.24
CA HIS A 345 8.21 11.65 -9.35
C HIS A 345 8.53 12.31 -10.69
N ASN A 346 7.92 11.85 -11.77
CA ASN A 346 8.05 12.47 -13.08
C ASN A 346 7.64 13.95 -13.06
N VAL A 347 6.48 14.29 -12.50
CA VAL A 347 6.02 15.69 -12.40
C VAL A 347 6.96 16.52 -11.54
N ALA A 348 7.40 16.00 -10.39
CA ALA A 348 8.35 16.70 -9.52
C ALA A 348 9.67 16.99 -10.25
N THR A 349 10.23 15.99 -10.92
CA THR A 349 11.48 16.10 -11.68
C THR A 349 11.33 17.05 -12.87
N ALA A 350 10.22 16.98 -13.61
CA ALA A 350 9.97 17.87 -14.74
C ALA A 350 9.85 19.34 -14.30
N LEU A 351 9.19 19.61 -13.17
CA LEU A 351 9.12 20.97 -12.60
C LEU A 351 10.51 21.46 -12.14
N LEU A 352 11.28 20.59 -11.47
CA LEU A 352 12.66 20.91 -11.06
C LEU A 352 13.55 21.23 -12.27
N GLN A 353 13.54 20.37 -13.28
CA GLN A 353 14.31 20.55 -14.52
C GLN A 353 13.85 21.78 -15.32
N GLY A 354 12.58 22.16 -15.22
CA GLY A 354 12.02 23.40 -15.76
C GLY A 354 12.39 24.65 -14.97
N GLY A 355 13.19 24.54 -13.90
CA GLY A 355 13.64 25.66 -13.08
C GLY A 355 12.58 26.20 -12.10
N VAL A 356 11.50 25.46 -11.86
CA VAL A 356 10.46 25.87 -10.91
C VAL A 356 11.05 25.83 -9.50
N GLN A 357 10.80 26.90 -8.73
CA GLN A 357 11.34 27.01 -7.38
C GLN A 357 10.75 25.95 -6.45
N GLN A 358 11.58 25.41 -5.56
CA GLN A 358 11.22 24.33 -4.63
C GLN A 358 9.93 24.58 -3.83
N PRO A 359 9.65 25.79 -3.29
CA PRO A 359 8.41 26.06 -2.57
C PRO A 359 7.16 25.88 -3.45
N VAL A 360 7.24 26.27 -4.73
CA VAL A 360 6.15 26.12 -5.70
C VAL A 360 5.92 24.64 -6.00
N ILE A 361 7.00 23.86 -6.19
CA ILE A 361 6.88 22.41 -6.40
C ILE A 361 6.29 21.72 -5.17
N SER A 362 6.73 22.11 -3.98
CA SER A 362 6.20 21.62 -2.70
C SER A 362 4.70 21.89 -2.57
N ALA A 363 4.25 23.10 -2.91
CA ALA A 363 2.84 23.49 -2.93
C ALA A 363 2.04 22.69 -3.96
N THR A 364 2.51 22.62 -5.22
CA THR A 364 1.86 21.85 -6.31
C THR A 364 1.69 20.38 -5.96
N LEU A 365 2.70 19.79 -5.31
CA LEU A 365 2.65 18.39 -4.90
C LEU A 365 1.89 18.21 -3.56
N GLY A 366 1.64 19.28 -2.80
CA GLY A 366 1.10 19.24 -1.45
C GLY A 366 2.01 18.46 -0.50
N HIS A 367 3.28 18.86 -0.41
CA HIS A 367 4.19 18.43 0.64
C HIS A 367 4.00 19.28 1.90
N ALA A 368 4.00 18.63 3.06
CA ALA A 368 3.92 19.32 4.36
C ALA A 368 5.28 19.90 4.80
N SER A 369 6.39 19.37 4.29
CA SER A 369 7.74 19.88 4.53
C SER A 369 8.51 19.98 3.21
N PRO A 370 9.26 21.07 2.97
CA PRO A 370 10.16 21.23 1.83
C PRO A 370 11.20 20.10 1.71
N ASP A 371 11.68 19.52 2.82
CA ASP A 371 12.67 18.42 2.83
C ASP A 371 12.16 17.16 2.11
N SER A 372 10.84 17.05 1.92
CA SER A 372 10.26 15.97 1.10
C SER A 372 10.70 16.06 -0.36
N LEU A 373 11.20 17.23 -0.79
CA LEU A 373 11.69 17.47 -2.13
C LEU A 373 13.12 16.93 -2.35
N ASP A 374 13.91 16.71 -1.28
CA ASP A 374 15.27 16.14 -1.37
C ASP A 374 15.32 14.82 -2.15
N ARG A 375 14.22 14.09 -2.10
CA ARG A 375 14.02 12.82 -2.81
C ARG A 375 14.03 12.96 -4.34
N TYR A 376 13.86 14.17 -4.86
CA TYR A 376 13.83 14.46 -6.29
C TYR A 376 15.09 15.17 -6.78
N LEU A 377 15.92 15.72 -5.88
CA LEU A 377 17.14 16.45 -6.23
C LEU A 377 18.16 15.59 -6.98
N SER A 378 18.22 14.28 -6.67
CA SER A 378 19.10 13.35 -7.39
C SER A 378 18.79 13.23 -8.89
N ALA A 379 17.61 13.70 -9.33
CA ALA A 379 17.22 13.69 -10.74
C ALA A 379 17.66 14.96 -11.51
N GLU A 380 18.17 15.99 -10.83
CA GLU A 380 18.66 17.22 -11.46
C GLU A 380 20.13 17.10 -11.87
N PHE A 381 20.44 16.10 -12.71
CA PHE A 381 21.81 15.78 -13.10
C PHE A 381 22.59 16.98 -13.68
N LYS A 382 21.92 17.87 -14.43
CA LYS A 382 22.55 19.08 -14.99
C LYS A 382 23.10 20.00 -13.89
N ARG A 383 22.29 20.36 -12.88
CA ARG A 383 22.76 21.17 -11.75
C ARG A 383 23.75 20.43 -10.86
N LEU A 384 23.55 19.14 -10.64
CA LEU A 384 24.52 18.33 -9.89
C LEU A 384 25.89 18.31 -10.57
N LYS A 385 25.93 18.33 -11.91
CA LYS A 385 27.16 18.47 -12.69
C LYS A 385 27.80 19.85 -12.50
N GLU A 386 27.03 20.92 -12.38
CA GLU A 386 27.56 22.26 -12.05
C GLU A 386 28.19 22.32 -10.65
N CYS A 387 27.69 21.51 -9.70
CA CYS A 387 28.26 21.38 -8.37
C CYS A 387 29.43 20.37 -8.29
N SER A 388 29.81 19.73 -9.40
CA SER A 388 30.94 18.80 -9.39
C SER A 388 32.25 19.56 -9.20
N LEU A 389 33.14 19.02 -8.37
CA LEU A 389 34.49 19.56 -8.25
C LEU A 389 35.23 19.35 -9.57
N SER A 390 35.98 20.36 -10.00
CA SER A 390 36.84 20.21 -11.18
C SER A 390 37.82 19.07 -10.94
N ILE A 391 37.91 18.16 -11.91
CA ILE A 391 38.88 17.06 -11.88
C ILE A 391 40.31 17.58 -11.97
N GLU A 392 40.52 18.83 -12.41
CA GLU A 392 41.82 19.50 -12.45
C GLU A 392 42.47 19.60 -11.06
N TYR A 393 41.66 19.65 -9.99
CA TYR A 393 42.16 19.65 -8.60
C TYR A 393 42.61 18.27 -8.12
N PHE A 394 42.35 17.22 -8.90
CA PHE A 394 42.67 15.83 -8.57
C PHE A 394 43.49 15.23 -9.72
N PRO A 395 44.81 15.46 -9.77
CA PRO A 395 45.65 15.03 -10.89
C PRO A 395 45.53 13.51 -11.08
N VAL A 396 44.92 13.13 -12.20
CA VAL A 396 44.71 11.73 -12.59
C VAL A 396 45.90 11.30 -13.44
N GLY A 397 46.44 10.09 -13.19
CA GLY A 397 47.55 9.54 -13.98
C GLY A 397 47.19 9.46 -15.47
N LYS A 398 48.17 9.70 -16.35
CA LYS A 398 47.99 9.84 -17.81
C LYS A 398 47.25 8.71 -18.54
N GLY A 399 47.05 7.54 -17.93
CA GLY A 399 46.39 6.39 -18.54
C GLY A 399 44.92 6.14 -18.13
N VAL A 400 44.27 7.06 -17.40
CA VAL A 400 42.92 6.83 -16.87
C VAL A 400 41.80 7.22 -17.85
N PHE A 401 42.10 8.04 -18.86
CA PHE A 401 41.12 8.47 -19.88
C PHE A 401 41.52 8.11 -21.31
N ASP A 402 42.50 7.21 -21.49
CA ASP A 402 42.82 6.64 -22.79
C ASP A 402 41.71 5.64 -23.18
N VAL A 403 40.59 6.14 -23.70
CA VAL A 403 39.51 5.36 -24.35
C VAL A 403 39.21 5.94 -25.72
#